data_AF-A0AAD3Y6X3-F1
#
_entry.id   AF-A0AAD3Y6X3-F1
#
_cell.length_a   1.000
_cell.length_b   1.000
_cell.length_c   1.000
_cell.angle_alpha   90.00
_cell.angle_beta   90.00
_cell.angle_gamma   90.00
#
_symmetry.space_group_name_H-M   'P 1'
#
loop_
_entity.id
_entity.type
_entity.pdbx_description
1 polymer ?
#
loop_
_entity_poly.entity_id
_entity_poly.type
_entity_poly.pdbx_seq_one_letter_code
_entity_poly.pdbx_strand_id
1 'polypeptide(L)'
;MASSLLLSCPLSSFPQRHTVEVRTSSHPLSLSHTKYQRAPNPKLRNSVQFASKFVQFRRILLAGTSIGEQDEENSSLIDEIAVGEDSGAFELTKQKLSSWIYFTLILGSVLFGLNVLWIDNSTGFGKALIVAVESVSDSPEVTMLSLTIIFAAVHSGLASLRDVGEKIVGERAFRVLFAGISLPLAVSTIVYFINHRYEGIQLWQLQSVPGVHQLVWFSSFISFFFLYPSTFNLLEVAAVEKPKMHLWEAGIMRITRHPQMVGQVIWCLAHTVWIGNSVAVAASVGLIGHHLLGVWNGDRRLALRHGKAFEILKTRTSIIPFAAIIDGRQKLPKDYYKEFIRLPYLTITVLTLGVYFAHPIMQSSSFQLHW
;
A
#
# COMPACT_ATOMS: atom_id res chain seq x y z
N MET A 1 -28.15 49.23 23.68
CA MET A 1 -28.71 50.26 22.78
C MET A 1 -28.51 49.78 21.37
N ALA A 2 -29.61 49.55 20.67
CA ALA A 2 -29.67 49.04 19.31
C ALA A 2 -29.33 50.15 18.30
N SER A 3 -28.74 49.79 17.16
CA SER A 3 -28.95 50.49 15.89
C SER A 3 -28.61 49.56 14.73
N SER A 4 -29.58 49.48 13.82
CA SER A 4 -29.68 48.61 12.66
C SER A 4 -29.67 49.51 11.41
N LEU A 5 -28.88 49.20 10.38
CA LEU A 5 -29.01 49.72 9.00
C LEU A 5 -28.48 48.64 8.05
N LEU A 6 -29.33 47.79 7.47
CA LEU A 6 -30.02 47.92 6.17
C LEU A 6 -29.12 47.85 4.91
N LEU A 7 -29.13 46.66 4.31
CA LEU A 7 -29.28 46.30 2.89
C LEU A 7 -29.07 47.36 1.78
N SER A 8 -28.25 46.98 0.78
CA SER A 8 -28.58 47.17 -0.65
C SER A 8 -27.84 46.18 -1.54
N CYS A 9 -28.58 45.35 -2.28
CA CYS A 9 -28.13 44.57 -3.44
C CYS A 9 -28.05 45.45 -4.70
N PRO A 10 -27.28 45.05 -5.72
CA PRO A 10 -27.64 45.33 -7.10
C PRO A 10 -28.05 44.05 -7.84
N LEU A 11 -29.21 44.13 -8.49
CA LEU A 11 -29.70 43.17 -9.49
C LEU A 11 -28.88 43.23 -10.78
N SER A 12 -28.85 42.07 -11.44
CA SER A 12 -28.93 41.86 -12.90
C SER A 12 -27.81 42.40 -13.81
N SER A 13 -26.97 41.46 -14.27
CA SER A 13 -26.33 41.52 -15.60
C SER A 13 -26.50 40.16 -16.26
N PHE A 14 -27.45 40.05 -17.20
CA PHE A 14 -27.59 38.90 -18.10
C PHE A 14 -26.40 38.83 -19.06
N PRO A 15 -25.74 37.68 -19.26
CA PRO A 15 -24.92 37.46 -20.44
C PRO A 15 -25.78 37.01 -21.62
N GLN A 16 -25.63 37.70 -22.74
CA GLN A 16 -26.17 37.40 -24.06
C GLN A 16 -25.94 35.93 -24.45
N ARG A 17 -27.03 35.25 -24.83
CA ARG A 17 -27.01 33.91 -25.39
C ARG A 17 -26.57 34.00 -26.86
N HIS A 18 -25.30 33.70 -27.15
CA HIS A 18 -24.88 33.46 -28.52
C HIS A 18 -25.41 32.10 -28.99
N THR A 19 -26.43 32.13 -29.85
CA THR A 19 -26.86 30.99 -30.67
C THR A 19 -25.77 30.69 -31.69
N VAL A 20 -25.03 29.60 -31.48
CA VAL A 20 -24.19 28.98 -32.51
C VAL A 20 -25.08 28.02 -33.28
N GLU A 21 -25.36 28.33 -34.55
CA GLU A 21 -25.96 27.38 -35.49
C GLU A 21 -24.97 26.24 -35.76
N VAL A 22 -25.26 25.05 -35.20
CA VAL A 22 -24.55 23.82 -35.58
C VAL A 22 -25.16 23.33 -36.89
N ARG A 23 -24.47 23.60 -37.99
CA ARG A 23 -24.77 23.05 -39.33
C ARG A 23 -24.42 21.57 -39.33
N THR A 24 -25.41 20.69 -39.21
CA THR A 24 -25.24 19.25 -39.34
C THR A 24 -25.02 18.89 -40.81
N SER A 25 -23.77 18.61 -41.21
CA SER A 25 -23.51 17.92 -42.47
C SER A 25 -23.62 16.41 -42.25
N SER A 26 -24.70 15.83 -42.76
CA SER A 26 -24.88 14.38 -42.83
C SER A 26 -24.12 13.85 -44.05
N HIS A 27 -22.91 13.34 -43.84
CA HIS A 27 -22.25 12.46 -44.81
C HIS A 27 -22.49 11.01 -44.42
N PRO A 28 -23.08 10.17 -45.29
CA PRO A 28 -23.21 8.74 -45.02
C PRO A 28 -21.84 8.07 -45.23
N LEU A 29 -21.26 7.56 -44.14
CA LEU A 29 -20.10 6.66 -44.23
C LEU A 29 -20.58 5.30 -44.77
N SER A 30 -20.28 5.07 -46.05
CA SER A 30 -20.39 3.78 -46.72
C SER A 30 -19.42 2.78 -46.09
N LEU A 31 -19.93 1.83 -45.31
CA LEU A 31 -19.19 0.65 -44.85
C LEU A 31 -18.99 -0.31 -46.03
N SER A 32 -17.81 -0.28 -46.64
CA SER A 32 -17.36 -1.32 -47.55
C SER A 32 -17.08 -2.60 -46.78
N HIS A 33 -17.87 -3.64 -47.08
CA HIS A 33 -17.67 -5.01 -46.62
C HIS A 33 -16.32 -5.55 -47.11
N THR A 34 -15.33 -5.64 -46.24
CA THR A 34 -14.16 -6.50 -46.43
C THR A 34 -14.51 -7.92 -46.02
N LYS A 35 -14.58 -8.82 -47.01
CA LYS A 35 -14.70 -10.27 -46.82
C LYS A 35 -13.48 -10.77 -46.03
N TYR A 36 -13.68 -11.17 -44.78
CA TYR A 36 -12.70 -11.99 -44.06
C TYR A 36 -12.71 -13.41 -44.64
N GLN A 37 -11.63 -13.77 -45.33
CA GLN A 37 -11.34 -15.15 -45.72
C GLN A 37 -10.99 -15.95 -44.46
N ARG A 38 -11.74 -17.04 -44.27
CA ARG A 38 -11.57 -18.02 -43.20
C ARG A 38 -10.42 -18.96 -43.56
N ALA A 39 -9.28 -18.84 -42.88
CA ALA A 39 -8.19 -19.81 -42.94
C ALA A 39 -8.45 -20.97 -41.94
N PRO A 40 -7.99 -22.21 -42.24
CA PRO A 40 -8.36 -23.39 -41.46
C PRO A 40 -7.51 -23.54 -40.19
N ASN A 41 -8.16 -23.98 -39.11
CA ASN A 41 -7.58 -24.32 -37.80
C ASN A 41 -6.48 -25.39 -37.91
N PRO A 42 -5.27 -25.15 -37.38
CA PRO A 42 -4.43 -26.24 -36.90
C PRO A 42 -4.82 -26.56 -35.46
N LYS A 43 -5.36 -27.76 -35.25
CA LYS A 43 -5.51 -28.37 -33.93
C LYS A 43 -4.11 -28.51 -33.30
N LEU A 44 -3.77 -27.67 -32.33
CA LEU A 44 -2.68 -27.96 -31.39
C LEU A 44 -3.27 -28.21 -30.00
N ARG A 45 -3.48 -29.49 -29.73
CA ARG A 45 -3.92 -30.05 -28.46
C ARG A 45 -2.71 -30.12 -27.53
N ASN A 46 -2.39 -29.02 -26.86
CA ASN A 46 -1.48 -29.06 -25.71
C ASN A 46 -2.34 -29.14 -24.44
N SER A 47 -2.53 -30.36 -23.96
CA SER A 47 -3.05 -30.61 -22.63
C SER A 47 -2.06 -30.04 -21.61
N VAL A 48 -2.37 -28.89 -21.02
CA VAL A 48 -1.77 -28.50 -19.75
C VAL A 48 -2.39 -29.41 -18.70
N GLN A 49 -1.80 -30.58 -18.51
CA GLN A 49 -2.04 -31.38 -17.31
C GLN A 49 -1.51 -30.57 -16.12
N PHE A 50 -2.43 -29.95 -15.39
CA PHE A 50 -2.17 -29.59 -14.00
C PHE A 50 -1.96 -30.91 -13.26
N ALA A 51 -0.70 -31.35 -13.16
CA ALA A 51 -0.34 -32.44 -12.29
C ALA A 51 -0.55 -31.95 -10.86
N SER A 52 -1.71 -32.24 -10.29
CA SER A 52 -1.91 -32.21 -8.85
C SER A 52 -0.90 -33.19 -8.26
N LYS A 53 0.21 -32.67 -7.74
CA LYS A 53 1.06 -33.45 -6.85
C LYS A 53 0.28 -33.66 -5.55
N PHE A 54 -0.58 -34.67 -5.55
CA PHE A 54 -1.11 -35.28 -4.35
C PHE A 54 0.09 -35.89 -3.64
N VAL A 55 0.62 -35.21 -2.63
CA VAL A 55 1.62 -35.78 -1.73
C VAL A 55 0.86 -36.78 -0.87
N GLN A 56 0.83 -38.03 -1.33
CA GLN A 56 0.33 -39.16 -0.56
C GLN A 56 1.36 -39.42 0.55
N PHE A 57 1.09 -38.91 1.75
CA PHE A 57 1.84 -39.26 2.94
C PHE A 57 1.69 -40.78 3.17
N ARG A 58 2.70 -41.56 2.78
CA ARG A 58 2.82 -42.95 3.23
C ARG A 58 3.00 -42.91 4.75
N ARG A 59 2.01 -43.44 5.48
CA ARG A 59 2.21 -43.93 6.85
C ARG A 59 3.29 -44.99 6.80
N ILE A 60 4.50 -44.64 7.25
CA ILE A 60 5.52 -45.62 7.59
C ILE A 60 5.06 -46.22 8.92
N LEU A 61 4.58 -47.46 8.84
CA LEU A 61 4.33 -48.32 9.98
C LEU A 61 5.71 -48.81 10.44
N LEU A 62 6.29 -48.17 11.45
CA LEU A 62 7.43 -48.72 12.18
C LEU A 62 6.90 -49.34 13.47
N ALA A 63 7.05 -50.66 13.54
CA ALA A 63 6.77 -51.46 14.70
C ALA A 63 7.64 -51.02 15.88
N GLY A 64 7.08 -51.23 17.08
CA GLY A 64 7.46 -50.57 18.33
C GLY A 64 8.92 -50.66 18.76
N THR A 65 9.36 -49.56 19.39
CA THR A 65 10.15 -49.54 20.62
C THR A 65 10.03 -48.14 21.25
N SER A 66 9.68 -48.09 22.54
CA SER A 66 9.67 -46.91 23.46
C SER A 66 8.74 -45.72 23.14
N ILE A 67 7.59 -45.66 23.82
CA ILE A 67 6.48 -44.67 23.68
C ILE A 67 6.64 -43.46 24.64
N GLY A 68 7.83 -43.23 25.22
CA GLY A 68 8.01 -42.18 26.24
C GLY A 68 8.60 -40.87 25.74
N GLU A 69 9.70 -40.92 24.99
CA GLU A 69 10.58 -39.75 24.82
C GLU A 69 10.36 -38.98 23.50
N GLN A 70 9.95 -39.62 22.40
CA GLN A 70 9.82 -38.95 21.10
C GLN A 70 8.64 -37.97 21.01
N ASP A 71 7.56 -38.21 21.76
CA ASP A 71 6.40 -37.33 21.78
C ASP A 71 6.66 -36.09 22.66
N GLU A 72 7.46 -36.21 23.72
CA GLU A 72 7.92 -35.07 24.53
C GLU A 72 9.00 -34.26 23.79
N GLU A 73 9.89 -34.90 23.02
CA GLU A 73 10.91 -34.22 22.23
C GLU A 73 10.31 -33.51 20.99
N ASN A 74 9.31 -34.10 20.33
CA ASN A 74 8.55 -33.41 19.27
C ASN A 74 7.61 -32.33 19.82
N SER A 75 6.98 -32.54 20.98
CA SER A 75 6.15 -31.51 21.61
C SER A 75 7.00 -30.34 22.10
N SER A 76 8.21 -30.60 22.63
CA SER A 76 9.14 -29.55 23.04
C SER A 76 9.78 -28.83 21.84
N LEU A 77 10.07 -29.53 20.73
CA LEU A 77 10.48 -28.90 19.47
C LEU A 77 9.36 -28.07 18.80
N ILE A 78 8.09 -28.44 18.99
CA ILE A 78 6.94 -27.68 18.47
C ILE A 78 6.63 -26.48 19.37
N ASP A 79 6.77 -26.61 20.69
CA ASP A 79 6.62 -25.50 21.66
C ASP A 79 7.82 -24.53 21.64
N GLU A 80 9.04 -24.99 21.35
CA GLU A 80 10.20 -24.12 21.07
C GLU A 80 10.04 -23.30 19.78
N ILE A 81 9.15 -23.72 18.88
CA ILE A 81 8.84 -23.03 17.62
C ILE A 81 7.56 -22.19 17.80
N ALA A 82 7.47 -21.45 18.91
CA ALA A 82 6.59 -20.29 19.03
C ALA A 82 7.12 -19.15 18.13
N VAL A 83 7.00 -19.33 16.81
CA VAL A 83 7.63 -18.44 15.81
C VAL A 83 6.85 -17.14 15.58
N GLY A 84 5.56 -17.15 15.88
CA GLY A 84 4.64 -16.06 15.54
C GLY A 84 4.54 -15.01 16.63
N GLU A 85 5.12 -13.83 16.40
CA GLU A 85 4.93 -12.64 17.22
C GLU A 85 3.56 -11.98 16.98
N ASP A 86 3.16 -11.11 17.92
CA ASP A 86 1.95 -10.31 17.79
C ASP A 86 2.24 -8.94 17.19
N SER A 87 1.72 -8.72 15.98
CA SER A 87 1.95 -7.48 15.23
C SER A 87 1.50 -6.23 15.98
N GLY A 88 0.40 -6.30 16.75
CA GLY A 88 -0.19 -5.17 17.45
C GLY A 88 0.14 -5.12 18.94
N ALA A 89 1.10 -5.90 19.43
CA ALA A 89 1.48 -5.87 20.84
C ALA A 89 2.09 -4.52 21.20
N PHE A 90 1.53 -3.86 22.21
CA PHE A 90 2.04 -2.59 22.71
C PHE A 90 1.81 -2.48 24.22
N GLU A 91 2.90 -2.51 24.97
CA GLU A 91 2.87 -2.40 26.42
C GLU A 91 3.34 -1.02 26.86
N LEU A 92 2.41 -0.21 27.36
CA LEU A 92 2.68 1.16 27.83
C LEU A 92 3.74 1.20 28.94
N THR A 93 3.76 0.21 29.83
CA THR A 93 4.71 0.13 30.96
C THR A 93 6.14 -0.12 30.52
N LYS A 94 6.37 -0.70 29.33
CA LYS A 94 7.70 -0.93 28.76
C LYS A 94 8.24 0.29 28.00
N GLN A 95 7.43 1.33 27.79
CA GLN A 95 7.81 2.51 27.03
C GLN A 95 8.62 3.49 27.87
N LYS A 96 9.77 3.94 27.35
CA LYS A 96 10.59 4.98 27.97
C LYS A 96 10.28 6.34 27.36
N LEU A 97 9.96 7.34 28.19
CA LEU A 97 9.70 8.71 27.73
C LEU A 97 10.88 9.28 26.92
N SER A 98 12.12 8.96 27.31
CA SER A 98 13.32 9.36 26.57
C SER A 98 13.33 8.85 25.12
N SER A 99 12.91 7.60 24.87
CA SER A 99 12.80 7.05 23.52
C SER A 99 11.83 7.83 22.64
N TRP A 100 10.72 8.31 23.21
CA TRP A 100 9.72 9.11 22.50
C TRP A 100 10.20 10.55 22.23
N ILE A 101 11.00 11.12 23.13
CA ILE A 101 11.69 12.39 22.87
C ILE A 101 12.68 12.23 21.71
N TYR A 102 13.52 11.18 21.74
CA TYR A 102 14.44 10.88 20.64
C TYR A 102 13.71 10.65 19.32
N PHE A 103 12.63 9.86 19.34
CA PHE A 103 11.76 9.64 18.18
C PHE A 103 11.28 10.97 17.59
N THR A 104 10.77 11.87 18.44
CA THR A 104 10.23 13.17 18.01
C THR A 104 11.32 14.04 17.38
N LEU A 105 12.51 14.08 17.98
CA LEU A 105 13.64 14.84 17.45
C LEU A 105 14.14 14.29 16.11
N ILE A 106 14.25 12.96 15.99
CA ILE A 106 14.65 12.31 14.74
C ILE A 106 13.60 12.55 13.66
N LEU A 107 12.32 12.34 13.96
CA LEU A 107 11.23 12.58 13.02
C LEU A 107 11.23 14.04 12.56
N GLY A 108 11.33 15.00 13.47
CA GLY A 108 11.42 16.43 13.14
C GLY A 108 12.62 16.74 12.24
N SER A 109 13.79 16.17 12.53
CA SER A 109 15.01 16.35 11.74
C SER A 109 14.87 15.76 10.33
N VAL A 110 14.29 14.57 10.21
CA VAL A 110 14.03 13.92 8.92
C VAL A 110 13.03 14.71 8.09
N LEU A 111 11.93 15.18 8.70
CA LEU A 111 10.93 16.01 8.02
C LEU A 111 11.51 17.36 7.59
N PHE A 112 12.33 17.99 8.43
CA PHE A 112 13.03 19.22 8.08
C PHE A 112 14.01 19.00 6.92
N GLY A 113 14.83 17.95 6.97
CA GLY A 113 15.76 17.59 5.91
C GLY A 113 15.03 17.26 4.60
N LEU A 114 13.94 16.50 4.66
CA LEU A 114 13.09 16.23 3.50
C LEU A 114 12.50 17.52 2.92
N ASN A 115 12.08 18.45 3.78
CA ASN A 115 11.59 19.74 3.33
C ASN A 115 12.68 20.52 2.57
N VAL A 116 13.83 20.77 3.20
CA VAL A 116 14.89 21.61 2.62
C VAL A 116 15.57 20.96 1.41
N LEU A 117 15.87 19.66 1.48
CA LEU A 117 16.66 18.98 0.44
C LEU A 117 15.82 18.47 -0.72
N TRP A 118 14.50 18.40 -0.57
CA TRP A 118 13.65 17.77 -1.59
C TRP A 118 12.40 18.55 -1.94
N ILE A 119 11.59 18.92 -0.94
CA ILE A 119 10.25 19.50 -1.17
C ILE A 119 10.32 20.98 -1.55
N ASP A 120 11.17 21.76 -0.87
CA ASP A 120 11.26 23.19 -1.08
C ASP A 120 11.64 23.53 -2.53
N ASN A 121 10.88 24.40 -3.18
CA ASN A 121 11.07 24.73 -4.59
C ASN A 121 12.32 25.55 -4.88
N SER A 122 12.93 26.17 -3.86
CA SER A 122 14.14 26.98 -4.00
C SER A 122 15.41 26.19 -3.73
N THR A 123 15.38 25.24 -2.79
CA THR A 123 16.57 24.47 -2.38
C THR A 123 16.51 22.98 -2.72
N GLY A 124 15.32 22.43 -2.93
CA GLY A 124 15.09 20.99 -3.06
C GLY A 124 15.22 20.44 -4.49
N PHE A 125 15.49 19.15 -4.59
CA PHE A 125 15.62 18.44 -5.87
C PHE A 125 14.32 17.85 -6.42
N GLY A 126 13.22 17.88 -5.66
CA GLY A 126 11.96 17.24 -6.06
C GLY A 126 11.41 17.77 -7.38
N LYS A 127 11.40 19.09 -7.56
CA LYS A 127 10.98 19.72 -8.82
C LYS A 127 11.84 19.30 -10.01
N ALA A 128 13.16 19.20 -9.83
CA ALA A 128 14.07 18.78 -10.88
C ALA A 128 13.82 17.32 -11.29
N LEU A 129 13.53 16.44 -10.33
CA LEU A 129 13.14 15.06 -10.63
C LEU A 129 11.85 15.03 -11.48
N ILE A 130 10.81 15.76 -11.08
CA ILE A 130 9.53 15.80 -11.79
C ILE A 130 9.74 16.27 -13.24
N VAL A 131 10.40 17.41 -13.43
CA VAL A 131 10.71 17.97 -14.76
C VAL A 131 11.49 16.97 -15.61
N ALA A 132 12.45 16.26 -15.02
CA ALA A 132 13.23 15.25 -15.75
C ALA A 132 12.36 14.07 -16.22
N VAL A 133 11.41 13.60 -15.40
CA VAL A 133 10.52 12.50 -15.77
C VAL A 133 9.48 12.96 -16.80
N GLU A 134 8.91 14.16 -16.63
CA GLU A 134 7.98 14.76 -17.60
C GLU A 134 8.61 15.00 -18.97
N SER A 135 9.92 15.28 -19.02
CA SER A 135 10.64 15.46 -20.30
C SER A 135 10.60 14.23 -21.21
N VAL A 136 10.23 13.06 -20.68
CA VAL A 136 10.10 11.82 -21.44
C VAL A 136 8.75 11.75 -22.17
N SER A 137 7.69 12.33 -21.62
CA SER A 137 6.34 12.27 -22.20
C SER A 137 5.42 13.35 -21.65
N ASP A 138 4.64 13.96 -22.55
CA ASP A 138 3.57 14.90 -22.19
C ASP A 138 2.34 14.22 -21.55
N SER A 139 2.29 12.88 -21.46
CA SER A 139 1.18 12.15 -20.86
C SER A 139 1.34 12.06 -19.34
N PRO A 140 0.38 12.58 -18.55
CA PRO A 140 0.43 12.48 -17.10
C PRO A 140 0.35 11.02 -16.62
N GLU A 141 -0.29 10.13 -17.38
CA GLU A 141 -0.30 8.69 -17.09
C GLU A 141 1.08 8.06 -17.22
N VAL A 142 1.84 8.42 -18.27
CA VAL A 142 3.21 7.91 -18.49
C VAL A 142 4.15 8.43 -17.41
N THR A 143 4.05 9.72 -17.06
CA THR A 143 4.84 10.31 -15.96
C THR A 143 4.49 9.64 -14.62
N MET A 144 3.20 9.46 -14.33
CA MET A 144 2.74 8.81 -13.11
C MET A 144 3.26 7.37 -12.98
N LEU A 145 3.18 6.58 -14.07
CA LEU A 145 3.73 5.23 -14.11
C LEU A 145 5.25 5.23 -13.95
N SER A 146 5.95 6.15 -14.61
CA SER A 146 7.41 6.26 -14.54
C SER A 146 7.88 6.58 -13.12
N LEU A 147 7.26 7.55 -12.45
CA LEU A 147 7.53 7.87 -11.04
C LEU A 147 7.28 6.65 -10.15
N THR A 148 6.16 5.95 -10.37
CA THR A 148 5.83 4.74 -9.60
C THR A 148 6.84 3.62 -9.83
N ILE A 149 7.33 3.43 -11.06
CA ILE A 149 8.36 2.44 -11.39
C ILE A 149 9.70 2.80 -10.76
N ILE A 150 10.11 4.07 -10.83
CA ILE A 150 11.35 4.56 -10.19
C ILE A 150 11.28 4.31 -8.67
N PHE A 151 10.19 4.72 -8.03
CA PHE A 151 9.96 4.45 -6.61
C PHE A 151 10.00 2.94 -6.32
N ALA A 152 9.24 2.13 -7.07
CA ALA A 152 9.15 0.69 -6.84
C ALA A 152 10.51 -0.01 -7.00
N ALA A 153 11.29 0.37 -8.00
CA ALA A 153 12.62 -0.18 -8.27
C ALA A 153 13.59 0.17 -7.15
N VAL A 154 13.67 1.44 -6.75
CA VAL A 154 14.58 1.89 -5.69
C VAL A 154 14.15 1.31 -4.33
N HIS A 155 12.88 1.42 -3.98
CA HIS A 155 12.36 0.93 -2.70
C HIS A 155 12.51 -0.59 -2.57
N SER A 156 12.07 -1.36 -3.57
CA SER A 156 12.16 -2.83 -3.54
C SER A 156 13.60 -3.32 -3.69
N GLY A 157 14.42 -2.61 -4.47
CA GLY A 157 15.84 -2.88 -4.65
C GLY A 157 16.60 -2.73 -3.33
N LEU A 158 16.48 -1.57 -2.68
CA LEU A 158 17.07 -1.34 -1.36
C LEU A 158 16.54 -2.34 -0.33
N ALA A 159 15.25 -2.68 -0.36
CA ALA A 159 14.70 -3.68 0.56
C ALA A 159 15.37 -5.05 0.36
N SER A 160 15.66 -5.43 -0.88
CA SER A 160 16.33 -6.69 -1.24
C SER A 160 17.81 -6.70 -0.86
N LEU A 161 18.45 -5.53 -0.86
CA LEU A 161 19.85 -5.36 -0.48
C LEU A 161 20.06 -5.28 1.03
N ARG A 162 18.98 -5.23 1.82
CA ARG A 162 19.02 -5.06 3.28
C ARG A 162 19.97 -6.03 3.98
N ASP A 163 19.88 -7.33 3.72
CA ASP A 163 20.74 -8.33 4.39
C ASP A 163 22.24 -8.08 4.17
N VAL A 164 22.63 -7.57 3.00
CA VAL A 164 24.01 -7.26 2.66
C VAL A 164 24.40 -5.89 3.21
N GLY A 165 23.55 -4.88 3.01
CA GLY A 165 23.79 -3.51 3.45
C GLY A 165 23.91 -3.40 4.97
N GLU A 166 23.07 -4.11 5.73
CA GLU A 166 23.15 -4.16 7.19
C GLU A 166 24.49 -4.73 7.68
N LYS A 167 25.11 -5.67 6.96
CA LYS A 167 26.43 -6.22 7.30
C LYS A 167 27.57 -5.23 7.05
N ILE A 168 27.39 -4.29 6.11
CA ILE A 168 28.43 -3.33 5.71
C ILE A 168 28.38 -2.08 6.58
N VAL A 169 27.20 -1.49 6.76
CA VAL A 169 27.04 -0.19 7.44
C VAL A 169 26.29 -0.26 8.77
N GLY A 170 25.74 -1.42 9.14
CA GLY A 170 24.88 -1.60 10.32
C GLY A 170 23.41 -1.30 10.05
N GLU A 171 22.52 -1.83 10.90
CA GLU A 171 21.07 -1.79 10.68
C GLU A 171 20.46 -0.38 10.73
N ARG A 172 20.97 0.46 11.64
CA ARG A 172 20.50 1.84 11.79
C ARG A 172 20.89 2.70 10.61
N ALA A 173 22.17 2.67 10.21
CA ALA A 173 22.64 3.45 9.06
C ALA A 173 21.95 3.02 7.77
N PHE A 174 21.78 1.70 7.57
CA PHE A 174 21.03 1.19 6.43
C PHE A 174 19.56 1.66 6.44
N ARG A 175 18.89 1.67 7.60
CA ARG A 175 17.52 2.19 7.75
C ARG A 175 17.43 3.68 7.38
N VAL A 176 18.37 4.50 7.83
CA VAL A 176 18.42 5.93 7.50
C VAL A 176 18.64 6.13 6.00
N LEU A 177 19.58 5.43 5.38
CA LEU A 177 19.80 5.48 3.93
C LEU A 177 18.54 5.04 3.16
N PHE A 178 17.95 3.92 3.55
CA PHE A 178 16.73 3.40 2.95
C PHE A 178 15.59 4.43 2.97
N ALA A 179 15.34 5.03 4.14
CA ALA A 179 14.30 6.03 4.33
C ALA A 179 14.64 7.34 3.60
N GLY A 180 15.89 7.79 3.69
CA GLY A 180 16.37 9.03 3.07
C GLY A 180 16.30 9.02 1.55
N ILE A 181 16.29 7.86 0.89
CA ILE A 181 16.08 7.73 -0.56
C ILE A 181 14.63 7.42 -0.90
N SER A 182 13.97 6.53 -0.13
CA SER A 182 12.60 6.11 -0.44
C SER A 182 11.55 7.18 -0.16
N LEU A 183 11.69 7.94 0.94
CA LEU A 183 10.71 8.96 1.34
C LEU A 183 10.62 10.10 0.30
N PRO A 184 11.73 10.68 -0.20
CA PRO A 184 11.68 11.66 -1.27
C PRO A 184 10.94 11.18 -2.52
N LEU A 185 11.25 9.96 -3.00
CA LEU A 185 10.61 9.38 -4.18
C LEU A 185 9.11 9.11 -3.96
N ALA A 186 8.74 8.65 -2.76
CA ALA A 186 7.34 8.47 -2.39
C ALA A 186 6.58 9.80 -2.38
N VAL A 187 7.16 10.85 -1.78
CA VAL A 187 6.55 12.19 -1.73
C VAL A 187 6.40 12.77 -3.13
N SER A 188 7.42 12.68 -3.99
CA SER A 188 7.32 13.11 -5.39
C SER A 188 6.17 12.42 -6.13
N THR A 189 6.06 11.10 -5.97
CA THR A 189 4.99 10.31 -6.60
C THR A 189 3.60 10.72 -6.09
N ILE A 190 3.45 10.94 -4.78
CA ILE A 190 2.17 11.33 -4.15
C ILE A 190 1.76 12.75 -4.55
N VAL A 191 2.69 13.71 -4.49
CA VAL A 191 2.43 15.11 -4.85
C VAL A 191 2.05 15.22 -6.33
N TYR A 192 2.81 14.55 -7.21
CA TYR A 192 2.49 14.49 -8.64
C TYR A 192 1.07 13.99 -8.87
N PHE A 193 0.71 12.85 -8.24
CA PHE A 193 -0.63 12.30 -8.33
C PHE A 193 -1.69 13.30 -7.88
N ILE A 194 -1.53 13.95 -6.72
CA ILE A 194 -2.52 14.89 -6.18
C ILE A 194 -2.76 16.07 -7.13
N ASN A 195 -1.68 16.61 -7.71
CA ASN A 195 -1.74 17.77 -8.60
C ASN A 195 -2.38 17.41 -9.95
N HIS A 196 -2.11 16.21 -10.48
CA HIS A 196 -2.61 15.74 -11.78
C HIS A 196 -3.86 14.84 -11.67
N ARG A 197 -4.44 14.70 -10.47
CA ARG A 197 -5.49 13.69 -10.19
C ARG A 197 -6.76 13.84 -11.01
N TYR A 198 -7.03 15.01 -11.59
CA TYR A 198 -8.21 15.26 -12.43
C TYR A 198 -7.87 15.47 -13.90
N GLU A 199 -6.62 15.20 -14.28
CA GLU A 199 -6.19 15.19 -15.67
C GLU A 199 -6.50 13.85 -16.34
N GLY A 200 -6.10 13.74 -17.61
CA GLY A 200 -6.36 12.57 -18.44
C GLY A 200 -7.82 12.45 -18.89
N ILE A 201 -8.19 11.24 -19.30
CA ILE A 201 -9.51 10.93 -19.85
C ILE A 201 -10.43 10.51 -18.69
N GLN A 202 -11.56 11.20 -18.53
CA GLN A 202 -12.62 10.78 -17.63
C GLN A 202 -13.27 9.48 -18.16
N LEU A 203 -13.20 8.40 -17.38
CA LEU A 203 -13.73 7.08 -17.72
C LEU A 203 -15.14 6.88 -17.13
N TRP A 204 -15.38 7.37 -15.91
CA TRP A 204 -16.70 7.35 -15.25
C TRP A 204 -16.82 8.48 -14.22
N GLN A 205 -18.06 8.88 -13.90
CA GLN A 205 -18.34 9.93 -12.91
C GLN A 205 -19.45 9.44 -11.97
N LEU A 206 -19.08 9.00 -10.76
CA LEU A 206 -19.97 8.30 -9.82
C LEU A 206 -20.24 9.08 -8.52
N GLN A 207 -19.72 10.29 -8.38
CA GLN A 207 -19.75 11.08 -7.15
C GLN A 207 -21.17 11.55 -6.78
N SER A 208 -22.08 11.63 -7.76
CA SER A 208 -23.49 11.94 -7.55
C SER A 208 -24.36 10.71 -7.23
N VAL A 209 -23.82 9.49 -7.38
CA VAL A 209 -24.56 8.25 -7.13
C VAL A 209 -24.69 8.02 -5.62
N PRO A 210 -25.93 7.86 -5.08
CA PRO A 210 -26.14 7.63 -3.66
C PRO A 210 -25.35 6.42 -3.14
N GLY A 211 -24.67 6.58 -2.00
CA GLY A 211 -23.92 5.50 -1.36
C GLY A 211 -22.46 5.36 -1.83
N VAL A 212 -22.07 5.91 -3.00
CA VAL A 212 -20.69 5.77 -3.51
C VAL A 212 -19.68 6.45 -2.59
N HIS A 213 -19.99 7.65 -2.10
CA HIS A 213 -19.12 8.32 -1.13
C HIS A 213 -18.91 7.47 0.12
N GLN A 214 -19.99 6.90 0.69
CA GLN A 214 -19.92 6.06 1.88
C GLN A 214 -19.11 4.79 1.62
N LEU A 215 -19.28 4.16 0.46
CA LEU A 215 -18.52 2.99 0.06
C LEU A 215 -17.02 3.29 -0.05
N VAL A 216 -16.65 4.35 -0.76
CA VAL A 216 -15.25 4.77 -0.94
C VAL A 216 -14.62 5.16 0.40
N TRP A 217 -15.34 5.93 1.20
CA TRP A 217 -14.89 6.37 2.52
C TRP A 217 -14.65 5.17 3.44
N PHE A 218 -15.62 4.26 3.55
CA PHE A 218 -15.50 3.08 4.38
C PHE A 218 -14.38 2.15 3.88
N SER A 219 -14.26 1.95 2.57
CA SER A 219 -13.17 1.16 1.98
C SER A 219 -11.80 1.75 2.30
N SER A 220 -11.66 3.08 2.17
CA SER A 220 -10.42 3.80 2.51
C SER A 220 -10.13 3.76 4.01
N PHE A 221 -11.17 3.82 4.86
CA PHE A 221 -11.01 3.67 6.29
C PHE A 221 -10.48 2.28 6.66
N ILE A 222 -11.09 1.22 6.11
CA ILE A 222 -10.64 -0.16 6.32
C ILE A 222 -9.23 -0.39 5.76
N SER A 223 -8.87 0.21 4.61
CA SER A 223 -7.54 0.03 4.03
C SER A 223 -6.42 0.50 4.97
N PHE A 224 -6.64 1.56 5.75
CA PHE A 224 -5.65 2.06 6.70
C PHE A 224 -5.36 1.04 7.83
N PHE A 225 -6.36 0.28 8.28
CA PHE A 225 -6.15 -0.80 9.26
C PHE A 225 -5.24 -1.91 8.72
N PHE A 226 -5.20 -2.11 7.40
CA PHE A 226 -4.32 -3.06 6.73
C PHE A 226 -2.93 -2.48 6.39
N LEU A 227 -2.81 -1.16 6.17
CA LEU A 227 -1.54 -0.52 5.77
C LEU A 227 -0.52 -0.41 6.90
N TYR A 228 -0.96 0.02 8.08
CA TYR A 228 -0.07 0.42 9.18
C TYR A 228 0.40 -0.66 10.18
N PRO A 229 -0.09 -1.92 10.18
CA PRO A 229 0.41 -2.92 11.12
C PRO A 229 1.89 -3.26 11.02
N SER A 230 2.50 -3.07 9.85
CA SER A 230 3.95 -3.19 9.67
C SER A 230 4.75 -2.05 10.29
N THR A 231 4.07 -1.03 10.83
CA THR A 231 4.66 0.19 11.43
C THR A 231 4.32 0.36 12.91
N PHE A 232 3.66 -0.61 13.54
CA PHE A 232 3.32 -0.53 14.97
C PHE A 232 4.53 -0.39 15.89
N ASN A 233 5.69 -0.90 15.46
CA ASN A 233 6.98 -0.70 16.13
C ASN A 233 7.64 0.62 15.69
N LEU A 234 6.99 1.76 15.99
CA LEU A 234 7.43 3.10 15.53
C LEU A 234 8.89 3.44 15.90
N LEU A 235 9.35 3.00 17.07
CA LEU A 235 10.73 3.22 17.52
C LEU A 235 11.75 2.47 16.66
N GLU A 236 11.42 1.27 16.16
CA GLU A 236 12.24 0.54 15.20
C GLU A 236 12.21 1.17 13.80
N VAL A 237 11.05 1.68 13.39
CA VAL A 237 10.87 2.37 12.11
C VAL A 237 11.74 3.64 12.07
N ALA A 238 11.75 4.41 13.15
CA ALA A 238 12.57 5.62 13.29
C ALA A 238 14.04 5.34 13.66
N ALA A 239 14.46 4.06 13.69
CA ALA A 239 15.81 3.62 14.08
C ALA A 239 16.26 4.03 15.50
N VAL A 240 15.33 4.48 16.35
CA VAL A 240 15.56 4.69 17.79
C VAL A 240 15.91 3.36 18.43
N GLU A 241 15.05 2.37 18.22
CA GLU A 241 15.33 0.97 18.51
C GLU A 241 15.98 0.29 17.31
N LYS A 242 16.69 -0.81 17.58
CA LYS A 242 17.37 -1.56 16.52
C LYS A 242 16.32 -2.14 15.56
N PRO A 243 16.33 -1.78 14.27
CA PRO A 243 15.34 -2.27 13.32
C PRO A 243 15.45 -3.79 13.12
N LYS A 244 14.33 -4.52 13.17
CA LYS A 244 14.30 -5.98 12.97
C LYS A 244 13.44 -6.39 11.75
N MET A 245 13.43 -7.68 11.47
CA MET A 245 12.45 -8.32 10.58
C MET A 245 11.71 -9.36 11.40
N HIS A 246 10.46 -9.04 11.77
CA HIS A 246 9.64 -9.89 12.62
C HIS A 246 8.95 -10.99 11.82
N LEU A 247 8.57 -12.04 12.54
CA LEU A 247 7.67 -13.10 12.06
C LEU A 247 6.35 -12.95 12.78
N TRP A 248 5.45 -12.11 12.27
CA TRP A 248 4.16 -11.88 12.92
C TRP A 248 3.11 -12.90 12.46
N GLU A 249 2.33 -13.38 13.43
CA GLU A 249 1.24 -14.32 13.19
C GLU A 249 -0.07 -13.90 13.88
N ALA A 250 -0.02 -13.03 14.90
CA ALA A 250 -1.21 -12.52 15.58
C ALA A 250 -1.58 -11.08 15.14
N GLY A 251 -2.81 -10.65 15.46
CA GLY A 251 -3.42 -9.41 15.01
C GLY A 251 -3.93 -9.50 13.57
N ILE A 252 -3.85 -8.40 12.82
CA ILE A 252 -4.19 -8.35 11.40
C ILE A 252 -3.42 -9.39 10.55
N MET A 253 -2.28 -9.88 11.03
CA MET A 253 -1.48 -10.91 10.37
C MET A 253 -2.17 -12.28 10.34
N ARG A 254 -3.14 -12.53 11.25
CA ARG A 254 -4.03 -13.69 11.18
C ARG A 254 -4.95 -13.64 9.96
N ILE A 255 -5.36 -12.42 9.58
CA ILE A 255 -6.24 -12.20 8.42
C ILE A 255 -5.44 -12.44 7.14
N THR A 256 -4.25 -11.85 7.03
CA THR A 256 -3.33 -12.06 5.91
C THR A 256 -1.89 -11.78 6.34
N ARG A 257 -0.91 -12.52 5.82
CA ARG A 257 0.52 -12.23 6.06
C ARG A 257 1.03 -11.02 5.27
N HIS A 258 0.24 -10.48 4.34
CA HIS A 258 0.59 -9.28 3.56
C HIS A 258 -0.49 -8.21 3.69
N PRO A 259 -0.73 -7.68 4.91
CA PRO A 259 -1.81 -6.74 5.14
C PRO A 259 -1.58 -5.44 4.37
N GLN A 260 -0.34 -4.96 4.27
CA GLN A 260 -0.04 -3.72 3.54
C GLN A 260 -0.38 -3.81 2.04
N MET A 261 -0.20 -4.98 1.40
CA MET A 261 -0.66 -5.18 0.02
C MET A 261 -2.18 -5.10 -0.08
N VAL A 262 -2.89 -5.77 0.82
CA VAL A 262 -4.37 -5.79 0.82
C VAL A 262 -4.93 -4.39 1.07
N GLY A 263 -4.38 -3.66 2.04
CA GLY A 263 -4.72 -2.27 2.30
C GLY A 263 -4.48 -1.40 1.08
N GLN A 264 -3.31 -1.51 0.45
CA GLN A 264 -3.02 -0.72 -0.73
C GLN A 264 -3.97 -1.00 -1.89
N VAL A 265 -4.31 -2.27 -2.14
CA VAL A 265 -5.26 -2.64 -3.19
C VAL A 265 -6.64 -2.03 -2.91
N ILE A 266 -7.15 -2.15 -1.69
CA ILE A 266 -8.45 -1.55 -1.31
C ILE A 266 -8.41 -0.03 -1.50
N TRP A 267 -7.34 0.62 -1.05
CA TRP A 267 -7.17 2.08 -1.17
C TRP A 267 -7.13 2.54 -2.62
N CYS A 268 -6.34 1.88 -3.46
CA CYS A 268 -6.24 2.17 -4.90
C CYS A 268 -7.58 1.98 -5.60
N LEU A 269 -8.30 0.89 -5.31
CA LEU A 269 -9.62 0.65 -5.90
C LEU A 269 -10.63 1.71 -5.45
N ALA A 270 -10.65 2.09 -4.17
CA ALA A 270 -11.55 3.13 -3.65
C ALA A 270 -11.29 4.49 -4.34
N HIS A 271 -10.03 4.90 -4.46
CA HIS A 271 -9.67 6.17 -5.12
C HIS A 271 -9.93 6.13 -6.62
N THR A 272 -9.68 5.00 -7.28
CA THR A 272 -10.01 4.81 -8.69
C THR A 272 -11.50 4.96 -8.92
N VAL A 273 -12.35 4.30 -8.12
CA VAL A 273 -13.81 4.44 -8.20
C VAL A 273 -14.24 5.89 -8.00
N TRP A 274 -13.65 6.59 -7.03
CA TRP A 274 -14.01 7.99 -6.72
C TRP A 274 -13.60 9.00 -7.78
N ILE A 275 -12.39 8.86 -8.35
CA ILE A 275 -11.83 9.83 -9.30
C ILE A 275 -12.25 9.51 -10.73
N GLY A 276 -12.15 8.24 -11.12
CA GLY A 276 -12.70 7.72 -12.36
C GLY A 276 -12.06 8.20 -13.66
N ASN A 277 -10.77 8.52 -13.66
CA ASN A 277 -10.01 8.89 -14.87
C ASN A 277 -8.78 8.00 -15.11
N SER A 278 -8.14 8.19 -16.27
CA SER A 278 -6.96 7.44 -16.69
C SER A 278 -5.74 7.62 -15.78
N VAL A 279 -5.52 8.81 -15.20
CA VAL A 279 -4.41 9.07 -14.26
C VAL A 279 -4.57 8.27 -12.98
N ALA A 280 -5.77 8.22 -12.39
CA ALA A 280 -6.06 7.41 -11.21
C ALA A 280 -5.91 5.91 -11.49
N VAL A 281 -6.30 5.46 -12.69
CA VAL A 281 -6.07 4.07 -13.13
C VAL A 281 -4.56 3.80 -13.27
N ALA A 282 -3.79 4.68 -13.89
CA ALA A 282 -2.35 4.55 -14.07
C ALA A 282 -1.62 4.45 -12.71
N ALA A 283 -1.91 5.38 -11.79
CA ALA A 283 -1.40 5.36 -10.42
C ALA A 283 -1.76 4.05 -9.70
N SER A 284 -3.01 3.62 -9.81
CA SER A 284 -3.50 2.41 -9.14
C SER A 284 -2.89 1.14 -9.69
N VAL A 285 -2.76 1.00 -11.01
CA VAL A 285 -2.11 -0.15 -11.65
C VAL A 285 -0.64 -0.22 -11.25
N GLY A 286 0.08 0.91 -11.31
CA GLY A 286 1.48 0.97 -10.91
C GLY A 286 1.67 0.57 -9.44
N LEU A 287 0.86 1.14 -8.55
CA LEU A 287 0.99 0.92 -7.11
C LEU A 287 0.51 -0.48 -6.68
N ILE A 288 -0.58 -1.00 -7.26
CA ILE A 288 -0.98 -2.40 -7.06
C ILE A 288 0.11 -3.34 -7.56
N GLY A 289 0.67 -3.10 -8.74
CA GLY A 289 1.77 -3.89 -9.29
C GLY A 289 2.99 -3.91 -8.37
N HIS A 290 3.38 -2.75 -7.83
CA HIS A 290 4.44 -2.64 -6.83
C HIS A 290 4.16 -3.49 -5.59
N HIS A 291 2.95 -3.44 -5.03
CA HIS A 291 2.61 -4.20 -3.82
C HIS A 291 2.49 -5.71 -4.07
N LEU A 292 2.05 -6.13 -5.26
CA LEU A 292 2.08 -7.54 -5.66
C LEU A 292 3.52 -8.05 -5.80
N LEU A 293 4.43 -7.26 -6.37
CA LEU A 293 5.87 -7.55 -6.34
C LEU A 293 6.41 -7.59 -4.90
N GLY A 294 5.91 -6.69 -4.06
CA GLY A 294 6.22 -6.61 -2.63
C GLY A 294 5.86 -7.89 -1.86
N VAL A 295 4.77 -8.58 -2.24
CA VAL A 295 4.38 -9.88 -1.66
C VAL A 295 5.46 -10.93 -1.89
N TRP A 296 5.85 -11.12 -3.16
CA TRP A 296 6.89 -12.09 -3.52
C TRP A 296 8.24 -11.72 -2.87
N ASN A 297 8.65 -10.47 -2.99
CA ASN A 297 9.94 -10.03 -2.48
C ASN A 297 9.97 -10.08 -0.94
N GLY A 298 8.87 -9.74 -0.28
CA GLY A 298 8.70 -9.85 1.18
C GLY A 298 8.88 -11.28 1.67
N ASP A 299 8.14 -12.23 1.08
CA ASP A 299 8.27 -13.64 1.42
C ASP A 299 9.69 -14.16 1.14
N ARG A 300 10.29 -13.79 0.00
CA ARG A 300 11.67 -14.16 -0.33
C ARG A 300 12.65 -13.69 0.74
N ARG A 301 12.56 -12.43 1.18
CA ARG A 301 13.48 -11.89 2.21
C ARG A 301 13.28 -12.56 3.57
N LEU A 302 12.04 -12.83 3.97
CA LEU A 302 11.76 -13.53 5.21
C LEU A 302 12.27 -14.98 5.16
N ALA A 303 12.11 -15.67 4.03
CA ALA A 303 12.67 -17.02 3.83
C ALA A 303 14.19 -17.02 3.92
N LEU A 304 14.86 -16.04 3.29
CA LEU A 304 16.32 -15.92 3.34
C LEU A 304 16.84 -15.65 4.76
N ARG A 305 16.15 -14.80 5.54
CA ARG A 305 16.61 -14.43 6.89
C ARG A 305 16.26 -15.48 7.95
N HIS A 306 15.09 -16.09 7.87
CA HIS A 306 14.53 -16.93 8.93
C HIS A 306 14.41 -18.42 8.58
N GLY A 307 14.67 -18.81 7.33
CA GLY A 307 14.72 -20.19 6.89
C GLY A 307 13.47 -20.99 7.30
N LYS A 308 13.67 -22.09 8.03
CA LYS A 308 12.61 -23.03 8.44
C LYS A 308 11.51 -22.36 9.27
N ALA A 309 11.83 -21.37 10.10
CA ALA A 309 10.85 -20.67 10.92
C ALA A 309 9.80 -19.97 10.05
N PHE A 310 10.23 -19.28 8.98
CA PHE A 310 9.31 -18.63 8.06
C PHE A 310 8.49 -19.63 7.24
N GLU A 311 9.06 -20.77 6.84
CA GLU A 311 8.30 -21.82 6.14
C GLU A 311 7.19 -22.39 7.03
N ILE A 312 7.42 -22.56 8.33
CA ILE A 312 6.38 -22.95 9.30
C ILE A 312 5.32 -21.85 9.48
N LEU A 313 5.70 -20.58 9.45
CA LEU A 313 4.72 -19.48 9.45
C LEU A 313 3.86 -19.48 8.18
N LYS A 314 4.43 -19.80 7.02
CA LYS A 314 3.69 -19.86 5.75
C LYS A 314 2.64 -20.96 5.73
N THR A 315 2.87 -22.11 6.37
CA THR A 315 1.85 -23.17 6.44
C THR A 315 0.62 -22.74 7.24
N ARG A 316 0.80 -21.83 8.21
CA ARG A 316 -0.26 -21.34 9.11
C ARG A 316 -0.91 -20.02 8.67
N THR A 317 -0.40 -19.35 7.65
CA THR A 317 -0.88 -18.03 7.19
C THR A 317 -1.27 -18.03 5.71
N SER A 318 -1.84 -16.93 5.21
CA SER A 318 -2.26 -16.78 3.81
C SER A 318 -1.96 -15.38 3.28
N ILE A 319 -1.75 -15.24 1.97
CA ILE A 319 -1.74 -13.93 1.29
C ILE A 319 -3.18 -13.43 1.12
N ILE A 320 -4.10 -14.33 0.76
CA ILE A 320 -5.51 -14.02 0.60
C ILE A 320 -6.14 -13.83 1.99
N PRO A 321 -6.77 -12.67 2.27
CA PRO A 321 -7.47 -12.42 3.52
C PRO A 321 -8.39 -13.57 3.93
N PHE A 322 -8.36 -13.93 5.21
CA PHE A 322 -9.18 -14.95 5.87
C PHE A 322 -9.00 -16.40 5.37
N ALA A 323 -8.34 -16.65 4.25
CA ALA A 323 -8.26 -17.99 3.69
C ALA A 323 -7.62 -19.00 4.65
N ALA A 324 -6.55 -18.63 5.37
CA ALA A 324 -5.94 -19.53 6.36
C ALA A 324 -6.86 -19.84 7.56
N ILE A 325 -7.77 -18.92 7.91
CA ILE A 325 -8.75 -19.11 8.97
C ILE A 325 -9.84 -20.06 8.50
N ILE A 326 -10.35 -19.84 7.28
CA ILE A 326 -11.38 -20.68 6.65
C ILE A 326 -10.87 -22.11 6.45
N ASP A 327 -9.59 -22.26 6.03
CA ASP A 327 -8.92 -23.56 5.88
C ASP A 327 -8.66 -24.27 7.22
N GLY A 328 -8.84 -23.58 8.36
CA GLY A 328 -8.50 -24.09 9.69
C GLY A 328 -7.01 -24.13 10.03
N ARG A 329 -6.14 -23.62 9.14
CA ARG A 329 -4.68 -23.53 9.35
C ARG A 329 -4.32 -22.46 10.38
N GLN A 330 -5.10 -21.37 10.42
CA GLN A 330 -5.00 -20.29 11.39
C GLN A 330 -6.21 -20.33 12.34
N LYS A 331 -5.99 -20.62 13.62
CA LYS A 331 -7.07 -20.71 14.60
C LYS A 331 -7.30 -19.34 15.27
N LEU A 332 -8.57 -18.98 15.47
CA LEU A 332 -8.94 -17.80 16.23
C LEU A 332 -9.09 -18.17 17.71
N PRO A 333 -8.29 -17.58 18.62
CA PRO A 333 -8.50 -17.72 20.06
C PRO A 333 -9.87 -17.17 20.47
N LYS A 334 -10.43 -17.61 21.61
CA LYS A 334 -11.73 -17.11 22.10
C LYS A 334 -11.75 -15.60 22.32
N ASP A 335 -10.60 -15.02 22.65
CA ASP A 335 -10.43 -13.60 22.90
C ASP A 335 -9.64 -12.88 21.80
N TYR A 336 -9.67 -13.39 20.57
CA TYR A 336 -9.00 -12.79 19.40
C TYR A 336 -9.34 -11.29 19.20
N TYR A 337 -10.55 -10.86 19.60
CA TYR A 337 -10.98 -9.47 19.47
C TYR A 337 -10.07 -8.50 20.26
N LYS A 338 -9.43 -8.97 21.35
CA LYS A 338 -8.47 -8.17 22.12
C LYS A 338 -7.20 -7.85 21.33
N GLU A 339 -6.91 -8.58 20.25
CA GLU A 339 -5.81 -8.25 19.34
C GLU A 339 -6.08 -6.94 18.59
N PHE A 340 -7.34 -6.55 18.42
CA PHE A 340 -7.76 -5.34 17.70
C PHE A 340 -8.18 -4.18 18.62
N ILE A 341 -8.37 -4.43 19.92
CA ILE A 341 -8.68 -3.39 20.92
C ILE A 341 -7.38 -3.00 21.63
N ARG A 342 -6.50 -2.28 20.92
CA ARG A 342 -5.19 -1.86 21.44
C ARG A 342 -4.82 -0.46 21.00
N LEU A 343 -3.90 0.15 21.74
CA LEU A 343 -3.45 1.51 21.48
C LEU A 343 -3.02 1.74 20.01
N PRO A 344 -2.27 0.83 19.34
CA PRO A 344 -1.89 1.08 17.95
C PRO A 344 -3.09 1.17 16.99
N TYR A 345 -4.15 0.39 17.19
CA TYR A 345 -5.37 0.49 16.38
C TYR A 345 -6.21 1.73 16.71
N LEU A 346 -6.24 2.16 17.97
CA LEU A 346 -6.81 3.45 18.35
C LEU A 346 -6.06 4.60 17.66
N THR A 347 -4.73 4.55 17.66
CA THR A 347 -3.87 5.53 16.98
C THR A 347 -4.13 5.53 15.47
N ILE A 348 -4.19 4.36 14.81
CA ILE A 348 -4.58 4.28 13.39
C ILE A 348 -5.95 4.93 13.16
N THR A 349 -6.93 4.68 14.03
CA THR A 349 -8.27 5.26 13.90
C THR A 349 -8.20 6.79 13.91
N VAL A 350 -7.52 7.37 14.91
CA VAL A 350 -7.33 8.82 15.02
C VAL A 350 -6.57 9.38 13.83
N LEU A 351 -5.47 8.73 13.41
CA LEU A 351 -4.68 9.16 12.25
C LEU A 351 -5.48 9.10 10.95
N THR A 352 -6.30 8.06 10.75
CA THR A 352 -7.13 7.89 9.55
C THR A 352 -8.18 8.99 9.47
N LEU A 353 -8.85 9.30 10.58
CA LEU A 353 -9.77 10.43 10.66
C LEU A 353 -9.05 11.77 10.46
N GLY A 354 -7.87 11.93 11.05
CA GLY A 354 -7.02 13.10 10.86
C GLY A 354 -6.65 13.34 9.40
N VAL A 355 -6.21 12.29 8.69
CA VAL A 355 -5.92 12.34 7.24
C VAL A 355 -7.16 12.68 6.43
N TYR A 356 -8.33 12.11 6.77
CA TYR A 356 -9.58 12.44 6.11
C TYR A 356 -9.92 13.94 6.24
N PHE A 357 -9.83 14.50 7.44
CA PHE A 357 -10.10 15.93 7.66
C PHE A 357 -9.00 16.85 7.10
N ALA A 358 -7.75 16.39 7.06
CA ALA A 358 -6.62 17.12 6.49
C ALA A 358 -6.54 17.01 4.96
N HIS A 359 -7.37 16.18 4.33
CA HIS A 359 -7.31 15.94 2.88
C HIS A 359 -7.38 17.23 2.03
N PRO A 360 -8.25 18.23 2.34
CA PRO A 360 -8.23 19.52 1.64
C PRO A 360 -6.91 20.29 1.83
N ILE A 361 -6.31 20.22 3.01
CA ILE A 361 -5.02 20.87 3.30
C ILE A 361 -3.92 20.22 2.46
N MET A 362 -3.86 18.89 2.44
CA MET A 362 -2.90 18.14 1.62
C MET A 362 -2.97 18.53 0.14
N GLN A 363 -4.19 18.66 -0.40
CA GLN A 363 -4.39 19.14 -1.76
C GLN A 363 -3.85 20.56 -1.96
N SER A 364 -4.24 21.49 -1.08
CA SER A 364 -3.81 22.89 -1.20
C SER A 364 -2.30 23.07 -1.06
N SER A 365 -1.63 22.34 -0.17
CA SER A 365 -0.18 22.38 0.02
C SER A 365 0.56 21.79 -1.17
N SER A 366 0.05 20.69 -1.74
CA SER A 366 0.61 20.05 -2.94
C SER A 366 0.63 21.01 -4.14
N PHE A 367 -0.44 21.80 -4.32
CA PHE A 367 -0.52 22.77 -5.41
C PHE A 367 0.53 23.89 -5.33
N GLN A 368 1.03 24.22 -4.13
CA GLN A 368 2.09 25.23 -3.96
C GLN A 368 3.45 24.76 -4.50
N LEU A 369 3.61 23.45 -4.69
CA LEU A 369 4.84 22.87 -5.19
C LEU A 369 4.95 22.98 -6.72
N HIS A 370 3.84 23.09 -7.44
CA HIS A 370 3.82 23.09 -8.92
C HIS A 370 4.60 21.92 -9.52
N TRP A 371 4.44 20.76 -8.88
CA TRP A 371 4.96 19.46 -9.30
C TRP A 371 3.89 18.66 -10.02
#